data_AF-A0A5P0YQB0-F1
#
_entry.id   AF-A0A5P0YQB0-F1
#
_cell.length_a   1.000
_cell.length_b   1.000
_cell.length_c   1.000
_cell.angle_alpha   90.00
_cell.angle_beta   90.00
_cell.angle_gamma   90.00
#
_symmetry.space_group_name_H-M   'P 1'
#
loop_
_entity.id
_entity.type
_entity.pdbx_description
1 polymer ?
#
loop_
_entity_poly.entity_id
_entity_poly.type
_entity_poly.pdbx_seq_one_letter_code
_entity_poly.pdbx_strand_id
1 'polypeptide(L)'
;MTASTTVRRLAFADPGEAAGLAAFLQRLIRWEKNASVRIKAADGVVGVFARPARFDVLVVRTARLLEPVELDSTVSAGELLERVDEDREAVSVPPAVTGPAWAGVLPPRGGWQRQGELPVDAVRTVASAAVAEFRQRAEALPERQRDRRRLDALAEEIWSRPLGRTGLPLRAVHAAHALGFLRGEQPVSLLEAGGWLRLRTSYGSVAVRTGRPAALPVSPV
;
A
#
# COMPACT_ATOMS: atom_id res chain seq x y z
N MET A 1 38.03 -4.67 -3.26
CA MET A 1 37.32 -3.67 -2.43
C MET A 1 36.02 -4.29 -1.95
N THR A 2 36.04 -4.92 -0.77
CA THR A 2 34.83 -5.42 -0.11
C THR A 2 34.12 -4.24 0.53
N ALA A 3 33.04 -3.78 -0.08
CA ALA A 3 32.14 -2.85 0.58
C ALA A 3 31.56 -3.58 1.80
N SER A 4 31.95 -3.15 3.00
CA SER A 4 31.33 -3.59 4.24
C SER A 4 29.90 -3.06 4.23
N THR A 5 28.95 -3.86 3.76
CA THR A 5 27.53 -3.52 3.80
C THR A 5 27.10 -3.60 5.26
N THR A 6 27.21 -2.50 5.99
CA THR A 6 26.69 -2.41 7.35
C THR A 6 25.19 -2.71 7.28
N VAL A 7 24.78 -3.86 7.80
CA VAL A 7 23.37 -4.22 7.93
C VAL A 7 22.72 -3.18 8.82
N ARG A 8 21.88 -2.32 8.23
CA ARG A 8 21.21 -1.26 8.98
C ARG A 8 19.98 -1.84 9.66
N ARG A 9 19.97 -1.81 10.99
CA ARG A 9 18.85 -2.30 11.80
C ARG A 9 17.91 -1.15 12.14
N LEU A 10 16.60 -1.37 12.02
CA LEU A 10 15.55 -0.46 12.45
C LEU A 10 14.89 -1.08 13.69
N ALA A 11 14.92 -0.38 14.81
CA ALA A 11 14.21 -0.78 16.03
C ALA A 11 12.91 0.03 16.15
N PHE A 12 11.78 -0.64 16.37
CA PHE A 12 10.48 -0.02 16.52
C PHE A 12 10.26 0.45 17.96
N ALA A 13 9.58 1.59 18.12
CA ALA A 13 9.28 2.17 19.43
C ALA A 13 8.02 1.57 20.08
N ASP A 14 7.12 1.01 19.26
CA ASP A 14 5.82 0.52 19.67
C ASP A 14 5.77 -1.01 19.61
N PRO A 15 5.21 -1.69 20.63
CA PRO A 15 5.02 -3.13 20.60
C PRO A 15 4.10 -3.58 19.46
N GLY A 16 4.42 -4.73 18.87
CA GLY A 16 3.69 -5.38 17.79
C GLY A 16 4.01 -4.84 16.38
N GLU A 17 4.95 -3.90 16.23
CA GLU A 17 5.26 -3.32 14.92
C GLU A 17 6.05 -4.27 14.04
N ALA A 18 7.00 -5.03 14.60
CA ALA A 18 7.72 -6.07 13.89
C ALA A 18 6.74 -7.17 13.39
N ALA A 19 5.91 -7.71 14.28
CA ALA A 19 4.88 -8.70 13.92
C ALA A 19 3.91 -8.16 12.86
N GLY A 20 3.52 -6.89 13.01
CA GLY A 20 2.69 -6.21 12.02
C GLY A 20 3.37 -6.05 10.66
N LEU A 21 4.66 -5.70 10.63
CA LEU A 21 5.45 -5.60 9.40
C LEU A 21 5.58 -6.97 8.73
N ALA A 22 5.91 -8.02 9.49
CA ALA A 22 5.96 -9.40 9.00
C ALA A 22 4.61 -9.80 8.38
N ALA A 23 3.51 -9.58 9.09
CA ALA A 23 2.18 -9.88 8.58
C ALA A 23 1.87 -9.13 7.28
N PHE A 24 2.23 -7.85 7.17
CA PHE A 24 2.06 -7.05 5.94
C PHE A 24 2.87 -7.64 4.77
N LEU A 25 4.16 -7.90 4.97
CA LEU A 25 5.05 -8.45 3.94
C LEU A 25 4.59 -9.84 3.48
N GLN A 26 4.16 -10.70 4.41
CA GLN A 26 3.57 -12.00 4.08
C GLN A 26 2.35 -11.87 3.18
N ARG A 27 1.42 -10.92 3.44
CA ARG A 27 0.26 -10.72 2.55
C ARG A 27 0.68 -10.15 1.20
N LEU A 28 1.64 -9.24 1.19
CA LEU A 28 2.18 -8.65 -0.03
C LEU A 28 2.76 -9.73 -0.95
N ILE A 29 3.62 -10.61 -0.43
CA ILE A 29 4.29 -11.68 -1.19
C ILE A 29 3.30 -12.72 -1.71
N ARG A 30 2.18 -12.95 -1.01
CA ARG A 30 1.10 -13.82 -1.53
C ARG A 30 0.47 -13.28 -2.81
N TRP A 31 0.44 -11.96 -3.00
CA TRP A 31 -0.07 -11.32 -4.22
C TRP A 31 1.01 -11.16 -5.29
N GLU A 32 2.24 -10.89 -4.87
CA GLU A 32 3.37 -10.64 -5.76
C GLU A 32 4.65 -11.23 -5.16
N LYS A 33 5.04 -12.43 -5.61
CA LYS A 33 6.17 -13.19 -5.04
C LYS A 33 7.49 -12.42 -5.04
N ASN A 34 7.72 -11.61 -6.08
CA ASN A 34 8.94 -10.83 -6.28
C ASN A 34 8.75 -9.35 -5.91
N ALA A 35 7.81 -9.04 -5.02
CA ALA A 35 7.52 -7.67 -4.64
C ALA A 35 8.76 -6.97 -4.09
N SER A 36 8.98 -5.74 -4.53
CA SER A 36 9.94 -4.82 -3.91
C SER A 36 9.21 -3.84 -3.01
N VAL A 37 9.86 -3.43 -1.93
CA VAL A 37 9.40 -2.36 -1.04
C VAL A 37 10.42 -1.25 -0.99
N ARG A 38 9.96 0.00 -0.99
CA ARG A 38 10.80 1.16 -0.70
C ARG A 38 10.64 1.50 0.77
N ILE A 39 11.75 1.60 1.49
CA ILE A 39 11.81 1.97 2.90
C ILE A 39 12.33 3.41 2.96
N LYS A 40 11.57 4.30 3.57
CA LYS A 40 12.04 5.65 3.90
C LYS A 40 11.90 5.90 5.40
N ALA A 41 13.01 6.20 6.07
CA ALA A 41 13.02 6.62 7.46
C ALA A 41 13.56 8.05 7.55
N ALA A 42 12.85 8.89 8.31
CA ALA A 42 13.22 10.25 8.66
C ALA A 42 12.36 10.68 9.86
N ASP A 43 12.84 11.65 10.64
CA ASP A 43 12.07 12.26 11.76
C ASP A 43 11.52 11.22 12.77
N GLY A 44 12.26 10.13 13.01
CA GLY A 44 11.86 9.07 13.94
C GLY A 44 10.71 8.18 13.46
N VAL A 45 10.34 8.24 12.17
CA VAL A 45 9.29 7.38 11.58
C VAL A 45 9.84 6.67 10.35
N VAL A 46 9.51 5.38 10.21
CA VAL A 46 9.75 4.62 8.98
C VAL A 46 8.44 4.43 8.22
N GLY A 47 8.49 4.64 6.90
CA GLY A 47 7.46 4.24 5.96
C GLY A 47 7.96 3.13 5.03
N VAL A 48 7.22 2.03 4.95
CA VAL A 48 7.43 0.92 4.01
C VAL A 48 6.35 1.00 2.94
N PHE A 49 6.77 1.28 1.70
CA PHE A 49 5.91 1.50 0.56
C PHE A 49 5.96 0.31 -0.39
N ALA A 50 4.81 -0.10 -0.92
CA ALA A 50 4.73 -1.08 -2.01
C ALA A 50 3.66 -0.64 -3.03
N ARG A 51 3.75 -1.13 -4.27
CA ARG A 51 2.67 -1.04 -5.26
C ARG A 51 2.45 -2.44 -5.87
N PRO A 52 1.60 -3.29 -5.25
CA PRO A 52 1.36 -4.60 -5.80
C PRO A 52 0.61 -4.45 -7.14
N ALA A 53 1.15 -5.04 -8.20
CA ALA A 53 0.71 -4.80 -9.58
C ALA A 53 -0.79 -5.03 -9.80
N ARG A 54 -1.38 -5.98 -9.05
CA ARG A 54 -2.79 -6.38 -9.13
C ARG A 54 -3.78 -5.26 -8.74
N PHE A 55 -3.39 -4.34 -7.87
CA PHE A 55 -4.30 -3.31 -7.35
C PHE A 55 -4.13 -1.96 -8.03
N ASP A 56 -2.92 -1.71 -8.54
CA ASP A 56 -2.50 -0.41 -9.07
C ASP A 56 -2.63 0.76 -8.08
N VAL A 57 -2.29 0.50 -6.81
CA VAL A 57 -2.33 1.49 -5.72
C VAL A 57 -1.05 1.42 -4.89
N LEU A 58 -0.69 2.52 -4.23
CA LEU A 58 0.39 2.51 -3.25
C LEU A 58 -0.14 2.10 -1.88
N VAL A 59 0.50 1.12 -1.27
CA VAL A 59 0.22 0.69 0.10
C VAL A 59 1.38 1.10 0.97
N VAL A 60 1.07 1.61 2.16
CA VAL A 60 2.06 2.18 3.07
C VAL A 60 1.80 1.64 4.46
N ARG A 61 2.84 1.05 5.05
CA ARG A 61 2.90 0.78 6.49
C ARG A 61 3.87 1.75 7.13
N THR A 62 3.50 2.32 8.28
CA THR A 62 4.35 3.24 9.03
C THR A 62 4.52 2.74 10.45
N ALA A 63 5.70 2.95 11.03
CA ALA A 63 5.98 2.67 12.44
C ALA A 63 6.91 3.75 13.00
N ARG A 64 6.79 4.04 14.30
CA ARG A 64 7.76 4.88 15.01
C ARG A 64 9.02 4.09 15.27
N LEU A 65 10.17 4.74 15.14
CA LEU A 65 11.47 4.17 15.46
C LEU A 65 11.89 4.58 16.87
N LEU A 66 12.57 3.66 17.56
CA LEU A 66 13.12 3.92 18.89
C LEU A 66 14.23 4.98 18.84
N GLU A 67 15.02 4.96 17.77
CA GLU A 67 16.07 5.93 17.49
C GLU A 67 15.87 6.52 16.08
N PRO A 68 16.12 7.83 15.88
CA PRO A 68 16.04 8.44 14.57
C PRO A 68 17.04 7.81 13.59
N VAL A 69 16.55 7.44 12.41
CA VAL A 69 17.36 6.86 11.34
C VAL A 69 17.02 7.55 10.03
N GLU A 70 18.04 8.03 9.32
CA GLU A 70 17.91 8.46 7.93
C GLU A 70 18.19 7.27 7.00
N LEU A 71 17.19 6.91 6.20
CA LEU A 71 17.26 5.79 5.27
C LEU A 71 16.35 6.04 4.07
N ASP A 72 16.84 5.72 2.87
CA ASP A 72 16.05 5.59 1.66
C ASP A 72 16.61 4.44 0.83
N SER A 73 15.94 3.30 0.85
CA SER A 73 16.40 2.10 0.16
C SER A 73 15.23 1.34 -0.44
N THR A 74 15.42 0.73 -1.60
CA THR A 74 14.46 -0.22 -2.18
C THR A 74 15.02 -1.62 -2.04
N VAL A 75 14.22 -2.54 -1.52
CA VAL A 75 14.66 -3.90 -1.18
C VAL A 75 13.64 -4.95 -1.60
N SER A 76 14.06 -6.22 -1.65
CA SER A 76 13.15 -7.36 -1.76
C SER A 76 12.25 -7.47 -0.54
N ALA A 77 10.93 -7.61 -0.74
CA ALA A 77 9.98 -7.82 0.34
C ALA A 77 10.22 -9.16 1.06
N GLY A 78 10.63 -10.19 0.32
CA GLY A 78 10.94 -11.52 0.86
C GLY A 78 12.14 -11.49 1.79
N GLU A 79 13.25 -10.91 1.34
CA GLU A 79 14.45 -10.78 2.18
C GLU A 79 14.23 -9.87 3.39
N LEU A 80 13.40 -8.83 3.25
CA LEU A 80 13.03 -7.99 4.39
C LEU A 80 12.22 -8.78 5.42
N LEU A 81 11.29 -9.64 4.97
CA LEU A 81 10.48 -10.48 5.83
C LEU A 81 11.33 -11.47 6.63
N GLU A 82 12.30 -12.12 6.00
CA GLU A 82 13.23 -13.06 6.66
C GLU A 82 14.10 -12.40 7.73
N ARG A 83 14.20 -11.07 7.71
CA ARG A 83 15.02 -10.26 8.61
C ARG A 83 14.22 -9.54 9.70
N VAL A 84 12.91 -9.79 9.78
CA VAL A 84 12.08 -9.31 10.89
C VAL A 84 12.38 -10.14 12.13
N ASP A 85 12.68 -9.44 13.23
CA ASP A 85 12.92 -10.00 14.55
C ASP A 85 11.80 -9.50 15.47
N GLU A 86 10.76 -10.33 15.63
CA GLU A 86 9.56 -9.99 16.40
C GLU A 86 9.88 -9.85 17.89
N ASP A 87 10.75 -10.71 18.44
CA ASP A 87 11.14 -10.70 19.85
C ASP A 87 11.88 -9.41 20.23
N ARG A 88 12.65 -8.84 19.30
CA ARG A 88 13.42 -7.62 19.52
C ARG A 88 12.81 -6.36 18.91
N GLU A 89 11.55 -6.43 18.47
CA GLU A 89 10.85 -5.32 17.80
C GLU A 89 11.72 -4.61 16.76
N ALA A 90 12.30 -5.39 15.84
CA ALA A 90 13.24 -4.84 14.88
C ALA A 90 13.20 -5.51 13.51
N VAL A 91 13.79 -4.84 12.53
CA VAL A 91 14.05 -5.42 11.22
C VAL A 91 15.44 -5.02 10.73
N SER A 92 16.18 -5.97 10.18
CA SER A 92 17.44 -5.69 9.49
C SER A 92 17.17 -5.41 8.01
N VAL A 93 17.67 -4.30 7.49
CA VAL A 93 17.48 -3.90 6.09
C VAL A 93 18.42 -4.70 5.20
N PRO A 94 17.92 -5.50 4.24
CA PRO A 94 18.74 -6.25 3.28
C PRO A 94 19.42 -5.32 2.25
N PRO A 95 20.33 -5.84 1.42
CA PRO A 95 20.93 -5.07 0.33
C PRO A 95 19.89 -4.41 -0.59
N ALA A 96 20.22 -3.23 -1.08
CA ALA A 96 19.36 -2.51 -2.01
C ALA A 96 19.27 -3.24 -3.35
N VAL A 97 18.10 -3.21 -3.97
CA VAL A 97 17.83 -3.69 -5.32
C VAL A 97 17.46 -2.52 -6.23
N THR A 98 17.59 -2.70 -7.54
CA THR A 98 17.05 -1.74 -8.51
C THR A 98 15.53 -1.68 -8.36
N GLY A 99 15.03 -0.52 -7.93
CA GLY A 99 13.61 -0.34 -7.65
C GLY A 99 12.75 -0.26 -8.93
N PRO A 100 11.50 -0.73 -8.88
CA PRO A 100 10.54 -0.56 -9.97
C PRO A 100 10.20 0.92 -10.20
N ALA A 101 9.72 1.27 -11.40
CA ALA A 101 9.44 2.66 -11.79
C ALA A 101 8.52 3.43 -10.82
N TRP A 102 7.55 2.74 -10.19
CA TRP A 102 6.65 3.36 -9.22
C TRP A 102 7.39 3.89 -7.99
N ALA A 103 8.55 3.34 -7.64
CA ALA A 103 9.29 3.71 -6.45
C ALA A 103 9.65 5.19 -6.45
N GLY A 104 9.82 5.84 -7.61
CA GLY A 104 10.09 7.27 -7.75
C GLY A 104 8.88 8.19 -7.46
N VAL A 105 7.66 7.66 -7.35
CA VAL A 105 6.43 8.45 -7.21
C VAL A 105 5.69 8.02 -5.93
N LEU A 106 6.04 8.67 -4.82
CA LEU A 106 5.42 8.41 -3.51
C LEU A 106 4.36 9.47 -3.16
N PRO A 107 3.36 9.13 -2.33
CA PRO A 107 2.41 10.11 -1.84
C PRO A 107 3.10 11.16 -0.94
N PRO A 108 2.57 12.39 -0.84
CA PRO A 108 3.17 13.42 0.00
C PRO A 108 3.20 12.99 1.48
N ARG A 109 4.22 13.45 2.21
CA ARG A 109 4.38 13.19 3.65
C ARG A 109 3.33 13.95 4.48
N GLY A 110 3.09 15.22 4.15
CA GLY A 110 2.16 16.11 4.83
C GLY A 110 1.13 16.74 3.90
N GLY A 111 0.37 17.71 4.42
CA GLY A 111 -0.67 18.43 3.67
C GLY A 111 -1.97 17.64 3.48
N TRP A 112 -2.17 16.57 4.26
CA TRP A 112 -3.38 15.74 4.19
C TRP A 112 -4.56 16.41 4.89
N GLN A 113 -5.61 16.67 4.13
CA GLN A 113 -6.89 17.15 4.64
C GLN A 113 -7.85 15.98 4.80
N ARG A 114 -8.55 15.92 5.93
CA ARG A 114 -9.54 14.88 6.20
C ARG A 114 -10.83 15.21 5.45
N GLN A 115 -11.26 14.29 4.59
CA GLN A 115 -12.50 14.38 3.83
C GLN A 115 -13.65 13.65 4.52
N GLY A 116 -13.36 12.67 5.38
CA GLY A 116 -14.37 11.98 6.16
C GLY A 116 -13.82 10.78 6.94
N GLU A 117 -14.73 10.11 7.64
CA GLU A 117 -14.49 8.85 8.32
C GLU A 117 -15.61 7.87 8.00
N LEU A 118 -15.27 6.58 7.91
CA LEU A 118 -16.20 5.51 7.67
C LEU A 118 -15.98 4.39 8.70
N PRO A 119 -17.06 3.75 9.21
CA PRO A 119 -16.92 2.56 10.04
C PRO A 119 -16.14 1.47 9.29
N VAL A 120 -15.14 0.87 9.94
CA VAL A 120 -14.28 -0.14 9.31
C VAL A 120 -15.06 -1.35 8.79
N ASP A 121 -16.12 -1.75 9.50
CA ASP A 121 -16.97 -2.87 9.09
C ASP A 121 -17.83 -2.54 7.86
N ALA A 122 -18.26 -1.28 7.71
CA ALA A 122 -18.94 -0.85 6.49
C ALA A 122 -17.99 -0.92 5.29
N VAL A 123 -16.73 -0.48 5.45
CA VAL A 123 -15.71 -0.56 4.38
C VAL A 123 -15.36 -2.02 4.07
N ARG A 124 -15.28 -2.89 5.09
CA ARG A 124 -15.06 -4.34 4.92
C ARG A 124 -16.20 -4.98 4.12
N THR A 125 -17.45 -4.66 4.45
CA THR A 125 -18.64 -5.16 3.74
C THR A 125 -18.62 -4.76 2.28
N VAL A 126 -18.28 -3.51 1.97
CA VAL A 126 -18.12 -3.05 0.57
C VAL A 126 -17.01 -3.81 -0.14
N ALA A 127 -15.85 -4.03 0.51
CA ALA A 127 -14.76 -4.80 -0.07
C ALA A 127 -15.20 -6.24 -0.42
N SER A 128 -15.86 -6.92 0.51
CA SER A 128 -16.36 -8.28 0.33
C SER A 128 -17.42 -8.38 -0.77
N ALA A 129 -18.35 -7.41 -0.81
CA ALA A 129 -19.38 -7.36 -1.85
C ALA A 129 -18.79 -7.18 -3.25
N ALA A 130 -17.82 -6.28 -3.41
CA ALA A 130 -17.18 -6.05 -4.71
C ALA A 130 -16.34 -7.26 -5.17
N VAL A 131 -15.67 -7.96 -4.25
CA VAL A 131 -14.99 -9.24 -4.54
C VAL A 131 -15.97 -10.34 -4.95
N ALA A 132 -17.11 -10.44 -4.27
CA ALA A 132 -18.16 -11.41 -4.62
C ALA A 132 -18.74 -11.11 -6.00
N GLU A 133 -19.03 -9.84 -6.31
CA GLU A 133 -19.52 -9.41 -7.63
C GLU A 133 -18.53 -9.79 -8.74
N PHE A 134 -17.24 -9.48 -8.57
CA PHE A 134 -16.23 -9.82 -9.56
C PHE A 134 -16.18 -11.33 -9.82
N ARG A 135 -16.18 -12.15 -8.77
CA ARG A 135 -16.16 -13.63 -8.89
C ARG A 135 -17.39 -14.14 -9.63
N GLN A 136 -18.58 -13.72 -9.19
CA GLN A 136 -19.85 -14.11 -9.80
C GLN A 136 -19.88 -13.77 -11.29
N ARG A 137 -19.48 -12.54 -11.66
CA ARG A 137 -19.50 -12.08 -13.05
C ARG A 137 -18.41 -12.76 -13.89
N ALA A 138 -17.23 -13.01 -13.33
CA ALA A 138 -16.16 -13.74 -14.01
C ALA A 138 -16.55 -15.20 -14.28
N GLU A 139 -17.25 -15.84 -13.35
CA GLU A 139 -17.77 -17.21 -13.50
C GLU A 139 -18.92 -17.26 -14.51
N ALA A 140 -19.79 -16.24 -14.57
CA ALA A 140 -20.87 -16.15 -15.54
C ALA A 140 -20.41 -15.90 -16.99
N LEU A 141 -19.14 -15.55 -17.23
CA LEU A 141 -18.60 -15.43 -18.59
C LEU A 141 -18.60 -16.80 -19.29
N PRO A 142 -19.13 -16.91 -20.52
CA PRO A 142 -19.03 -18.14 -21.31
C PRO A 142 -17.57 -18.55 -21.48
N GLU A 143 -17.24 -19.85 -21.41
CA GLU A 143 -15.86 -20.34 -21.45
C GLU A 143 -15.06 -19.81 -22.65
N ARG A 144 -15.67 -19.84 -23.84
CA ARG A 144 -15.12 -19.28 -25.10
C ARG A 144 -14.82 -17.78 -25.07
N GLN A 145 -15.33 -17.07 -24.06
CA GLN A 145 -15.24 -15.63 -23.87
C GLN A 145 -14.50 -15.25 -22.58
N ARG A 146 -14.12 -16.22 -21.74
CA ARG A 146 -13.36 -16.00 -20.49
C ARG A 146 -11.88 -15.82 -20.80
N ASP A 147 -11.57 -14.82 -21.60
CA ASP A 147 -10.20 -14.41 -21.91
C ASP A 147 -9.68 -13.34 -20.92
N ARG A 148 -8.36 -13.14 -20.93
CA ARG A 148 -7.68 -12.16 -20.07
C ARG A 148 -8.25 -10.75 -20.24
N ARG A 149 -8.51 -10.33 -21.49
CA ARG A 149 -8.96 -8.98 -21.82
C ARG A 149 -10.32 -8.67 -21.20
N ARG A 150 -11.26 -9.62 -21.23
CA ARG A 150 -12.58 -9.43 -20.62
C ARG A 150 -12.52 -9.42 -19.10
N LEU A 151 -11.70 -10.28 -18.51
CA LEU A 151 -11.49 -10.29 -17.06
C LEU A 151 -10.85 -8.97 -16.60
N ASP A 152 -9.90 -8.43 -17.35
CA ASP A 152 -9.25 -7.16 -17.04
C ASP A 152 -10.24 -5.99 -17.22
N ALA A 153 -11.08 -6.00 -18.25
CA ALA A 153 -12.14 -5.00 -18.43
C ALA A 153 -13.18 -5.04 -17.31
N LEU A 154 -13.60 -6.25 -16.89
CA LEU A 154 -14.51 -6.44 -15.76
C LEU A 154 -13.87 -5.96 -14.44
N ALA A 155 -12.59 -6.27 -14.23
CA ALA A 155 -11.84 -5.78 -13.08
C ALA A 155 -11.80 -4.25 -13.08
N GLU A 156 -11.45 -3.63 -14.21
CA GLU A 156 -11.41 -2.17 -14.32
C GLU A 156 -12.78 -1.54 -14.04
N GLU A 157 -13.86 -2.12 -14.59
CA GLU A 157 -15.22 -1.66 -14.37
C GLU A 157 -15.62 -1.65 -12.88
N ILE A 158 -15.30 -2.71 -12.15
CA ILE A 158 -15.67 -2.84 -10.72
C ILE A 158 -14.74 -2.00 -9.84
N TRP A 159 -13.42 -2.13 -10.04
CA TRP A 159 -12.44 -1.57 -9.13
C TRP A 159 -12.25 -0.05 -9.27
N SER A 160 -12.69 0.54 -10.37
CA SER A 160 -12.67 1.99 -10.57
C SER A 160 -13.93 2.70 -10.08
N ARG A 161 -14.94 1.97 -9.60
CA ARG A 161 -16.13 2.57 -8.96
C ARG A 161 -15.72 3.30 -7.67
N PRO A 162 -16.40 4.39 -7.31
CA PRO A 162 -16.16 5.07 -6.05
C PRO A 162 -16.68 4.27 -4.84
N LEU A 163 -16.02 4.43 -3.69
CA LEU A 163 -16.52 4.00 -2.39
C LEU A 163 -17.67 4.94 -1.98
N GLY A 164 -18.91 4.49 -2.18
CA GLY A 164 -20.10 5.28 -1.85
C GLY A 164 -20.10 6.62 -2.59
N ARG A 165 -20.24 7.73 -1.86
CA ARG A 165 -20.24 9.10 -2.41
C ARG A 165 -18.85 9.76 -2.41
N THR A 166 -17.79 9.00 -2.16
CA THR A 166 -16.42 9.51 -2.03
C THR A 166 -15.68 9.43 -3.37
N GLY A 167 -14.55 10.14 -3.50
CA GLY A 167 -13.68 10.01 -4.67
C GLY A 167 -12.77 8.76 -4.65
N LEU A 168 -12.75 8.00 -3.55
CA LEU A 168 -11.81 6.89 -3.39
C LEU A 168 -12.26 5.66 -4.19
N PRO A 169 -11.45 5.12 -5.11
CA PRO A 169 -11.87 3.97 -5.91
C PRO A 169 -11.84 2.65 -5.13
N LEU A 170 -12.71 1.71 -5.50
CA LEU A 170 -12.82 0.41 -4.84
C LEU A 170 -11.53 -0.42 -4.89
N ARG A 171 -10.61 -0.20 -5.84
CA ARG A 171 -9.26 -0.80 -5.80
C ARG A 171 -8.49 -0.48 -4.53
N ALA A 172 -8.63 0.74 -3.99
CA ALA A 172 -7.98 1.12 -2.75
C ALA A 172 -8.54 0.33 -1.57
N VAL A 173 -9.86 0.16 -1.56
CA VAL A 173 -10.60 -0.60 -0.56
C VAL A 173 -10.23 -2.09 -0.64
N HIS A 174 -10.17 -2.64 -1.86
CA HIS A 174 -9.78 -4.02 -2.10
C HIS A 174 -8.34 -4.29 -1.66
N ALA A 175 -7.39 -3.39 -1.96
CA ALA A 175 -6.01 -3.50 -1.47
C ALA A 175 -5.93 -3.44 0.05
N ALA A 176 -6.65 -2.52 0.69
CA ALA A 176 -6.71 -2.41 2.15
C ALA A 176 -7.27 -3.70 2.78
N HIS A 177 -8.30 -4.28 2.19
CA HIS A 177 -8.86 -5.56 2.61
C HIS A 177 -7.86 -6.71 2.45
N ALA A 178 -7.28 -6.85 1.26
CA ALA A 178 -6.38 -7.93 0.90
C ALA A 178 -5.07 -7.94 1.72
N LEU A 179 -4.61 -6.75 2.11
CA LEU A 179 -3.40 -6.57 2.94
C LEU A 179 -3.71 -6.49 4.44
N GLY A 180 -4.97 -6.65 4.84
CA GLY A 180 -5.36 -6.77 6.24
C GLY A 180 -5.36 -5.45 7.02
N PHE A 181 -5.52 -4.32 6.33
CA PHE A 181 -5.60 -2.99 6.96
C PHE A 181 -6.98 -2.70 7.56
N LEU A 182 -8.03 -3.34 7.05
CA LEU A 182 -9.40 -3.23 7.56
C LEU A 182 -9.59 -4.21 8.72
N ARG A 183 -9.08 -3.90 9.92
CA ARG A 183 -9.25 -4.71 11.14
C ARG A 183 -9.43 -3.80 12.36
N GLY A 184 -9.78 -4.39 13.50
CA GLY A 184 -10.15 -3.63 14.71
C GLY A 184 -11.48 -2.89 14.55
N GLU A 185 -11.74 -1.94 15.44
CA GLU A 185 -12.99 -1.15 15.50
C GLU A 185 -12.79 0.33 15.11
N GLN A 186 -11.53 0.77 14.99
CA GLN A 186 -11.20 2.16 14.68
C GLN A 186 -11.68 2.55 13.27
N PRO A 187 -12.24 3.76 13.11
CA PRO A 187 -12.77 4.20 11.83
C PRO A 187 -11.68 4.36 10.78
N VAL A 188 -12.08 4.17 9.53
CA VAL A 188 -11.24 4.40 8.35
C VAL A 188 -11.26 5.89 8.02
N SER A 189 -10.10 6.53 8.04
CA SER A 189 -9.97 7.94 7.64
C SER A 189 -9.80 8.07 6.13
N LEU A 190 -10.55 8.98 5.52
CA LEU A 190 -10.37 9.40 4.12
C LEU A 190 -9.67 10.75 4.08
N LEU A 191 -8.58 10.81 3.34
CA LEU A 191 -7.69 11.95 3.29
C LEU A 191 -7.40 12.34 1.84
N GLU A 192 -7.16 13.62 1.60
CA GLU A 192 -6.75 14.17 0.31
C GLU A 192 -5.54 15.09 0.46
N ALA A 193 -4.64 15.06 -0.51
CA ALA A 193 -3.49 15.98 -0.58
C ALA A 193 -3.06 16.17 -2.04
N GLY A 194 -3.41 17.33 -2.63
CA GLY A 194 -3.17 17.60 -4.05
C GLY A 194 -3.82 16.52 -4.93
N GLY A 195 -3.07 15.94 -5.87
CA GLY A 195 -3.56 14.85 -6.74
C GLY A 195 -3.60 13.46 -6.09
N TRP A 196 -3.78 13.35 -4.78
CA TRP A 196 -3.78 12.09 -4.05
C TRP A 196 -4.98 11.93 -3.12
N LEU A 197 -5.57 10.73 -3.12
CA LEU A 197 -6.51 10.27 -2.12
C LEU A 197 -5.86 9.18 -1.27
N ARG A 198 -6.22 9.11 0.01
CA ARG A 198 -5.70 8.10 0.93
C ARG A 198 -6.80 7.56 1.83
N LEU A 199 -6.86 6.23 1.90
CA LEU A 199 -7.55 5.47 2.93
C LEU A 199 -6.53 5.16 4.02
N ARG A 200 -6.77 5.57 5.27
CA ARG A 200 -5.87 5.29 6.41
C ARG A 200 -6.60 4.54 7.52
N THR A 201 -5.93 3.53 8.07
CA THR A 201 -6.32 2.82 9.29
C THR A 201 -5.12 2.77 10.25
N SER A 202 -5.33 2.24 11.46
CA SER A 202 -4.24 2.00 12.42
C SER A 202 -3.23 0.94 11.97
N TYR A 203 -3.52 0.21 10.89
CA TYR A 203 -2.73 -0.94 10.45
C TYR A 203 -2.01 -0.72 9.13
N GLY A 204 -2.24 0.44 8.49
CA GLY A 204 -1.66 0.82 7.22
C GLY A 204 -2.53 1.82 6.49
N SER A 205 -2.06 2.25 5.32
CA SER A 205 -2.82 3.13 4.44
C SER A 205 -2.65 2.74 2.98
N VAL A 206 -3.64 3.12 2.18
CA VAL A 206 -3.63 2.96 0.73
C VAL A 206 -3.79 4.33 0.10
N ALA A 207 -2.87 4.71 -0.77
CA ALA A 207 -2.86 5.96 -1.50
C ALA A 207 -3.05 5.72 -2.99
N VAL A 208 -3.92 6.52 -3.60
CA VAL A 208 -4.21 6.49 -5.04
C VAL A 208 -4.00 7.88 -5.59
N ARG A 209 -3.34 7.97 -6.74
CA ARG A 209 -3.20 9.22 -7.47
C ARG A 209 -4.48 9.46 -8.28
N THR A 210 -5.12 10.60 -8.08
CA THR A 210 -6.26 11.01 -8.90
C THR A 210 -5.74 11.53 -10.24
N GLY A 211 -6.27 10.97 -11.33
CA GLY A 211 -5.85 11.35 -12.68
C GLY A 211 -6.31 12.75 -13.03
N ARG A 212 -5.45 13.75 -12.80
CA ARG A 212 -4.93 14.64 -13.85
C ARG A 212 -3.63 15.27 -13.31
N PRO A 213 -2.48 15.19 -14.01
CA PRO A 213 -1.45 16.19 -13.77
C PRO A 213 -2.12 17.55 -14.00
N ALA A 214 -1.95 18.50 -13.06
CA ALA A 214 -2.23 19.89 -13.39
C ALA A 214 -1.46 20.19 -14.68
N ALA A 215 -2.17 20.58 -15.74
CA ALA A 215 -1.51 21.08 -16.93
C ALA A 215 -0.62 22.24 -16.47
N LEU A 216 0.69 22.08 -16.61
CA LEU A 216 1.62 23.19 -16.41
C LEU A 216 1.16 24.32 -17.34
N PRO A 217 0.94 25.54 -16.85
CA PRO A 217 0.74 26.67 -17.74
C PRO A 217 2.07 26.93 -18.45
N VAL A 218 2.23 26.35 -19.64
CA VAL A 218 3.26 26.80 -20.57
C VAL A 218 2.81 28.15 -21.10
N SER A 219 3.34 29.23 -20.52
CA SER A 219 3.30 30.53 -21.17
C SER A 219 4.43 30.54 -22.20
N PRO A 220 4.15 30.63 -23.51
CA PRO A 220 5.20 30.85 -24.50
C PRO A 220 5.81 32.24 -24.28
N VAL A 221 7.13 32.31 -24.34
CA VAL A 221 7.93 33.54 -24.49
C VAL A 221 8.15 33.77 -25.97
#